data_AF-A0A2U1QWY9-F1
#
_entry.id   AF-A0A2U1QWY9-F1
#
_cell.length_a   1.000
_cell.length_b   1.000
_cell.length_c   1.000
_cell.angle_alpha   90.00
_cell.angle_beta   90.00
_cell.angle_gamma   90.00
#
_symmetry.space_group_name_H-M   'P 1'
#
loop_
_entity.id
_entity.type
_entity.pdbx_description
1 polymer ?
#
loop_
_entity_poly.entity_id
_entity_poly.type
_entity_poly.pdbx_seq_one_letter_code
_entity_poly.pdbx_strand_id
1 'polypeptide(L)'
;MSKHDFESAKTMLDSLKKSFDSNSYEKIGSETEFGKEVASIFSEYKGNPNAKNLDFQYKKLIQIANDIQHLKLANDATLPDWLEEELEAVFRKIKDTLIILENDL
;
A
#
# COMPACT_ATOMS: atom_id res chain seq x y z
N MET A 1 -15.86 -15.43 -11.46
CA MET A 1 -14.60 -14.76 -11.84
C MET A 1 -14.60 -13.41 -11.15
N SER A 2 -13.64 -13.17 -10.27
CA SER A 2 -13.42 -11.83 -9.69
C SER A 2 -13.34 -10.80 -10.82
N LYS A 3 -13.98 -9.64 -10.65
CA LYS A 3 -13.82 -8.50 -11.57
C LYS A 3 -12.46 -7.82 -11.43
N HIS A 4 -11.76 -8.09 -10.33
CA HIS A 4 -10.45 -7.56 -10.04
C HIS A 4 -9.36 -8.58 -10.34
N ASP A 5 -8.29 -8.10 -10.96
CA ASP A 5 -7.07 -8.85 -11.12
C ASP A 5 -6.18 -8.64 -9.87
N PHE A 6 -6.33 -9.55 -8.91
CA PHE A 6 -5.53 -9.53 -7.69
C PHE A 6 -4.04 -9.75 -7.96
N GLU A 7 -3.65 -10.37 -9.07
CA GLU A 7 -2.25 -10.47 -9.49
C GLU A 7 -1.70 -9.14 -9.99
N SER A 8 -2.50 -8.39 -10.74
CA SER A 8 -2.17 -7.00 -11.07
C SER A 8 -2.02 -6.14 -9.81
N ALA A 9 -2.93 -6.25 -8.84
CA ALA A 9 -2.84 -5.50 -7.58
C ALA A 9 -1.56 -5.85 -6.78
N LYS A 10 -1.19 -7.14 -6.71
CA LYS A 10 0.08 -7.59 -6.11
C LYS A 10 1.29 -7.03 -6.84
N THR A 11 1.27 -7.00 -8.17
CA THR A 11 2.36 -6.44 -8.99
C THR A 11 2.51 -4.92 -8.81
N MET A 12 1.39 -4.20 -8.71
CA MET A 12 1.38 -2.77 -8.42
C MET A 12 1.92 -2.47 -7.01
N LEU A 13 1.57 -3.31 -6.02
CA LEU A 13 2.12 -3.21 -4.66
C LEU A 13 3.63 -3.42 -4.64
N ASP A 14 4.14 -4.46 -5.33
CA ASP A 14 5.57 -4.74 -5.41
C ASP A 14 6.33 -3.61 -6.14
N SER A 15 5.72 -3.00 -7.16
CA SER A 15 6.27 -1.82 -7.86
C SER A 15 6.32 -0.60 -6.95
N LEU A 16 5.26 -0.38 -6.16
CA LEU A 16 5.23 0.68 -5.16
C LEU A 16 6.31 0.47 -4.10
N LYS A 17 6.49 -0.75 -3.59
CA LYS A 17 7.57 -1.07 -2.64
C LYS A 17 8.95 -0.73 -3.18
N LYS A 18 9.26 -1.16 -4.41
CA LYS A 18 10.55 -0.85 -5.05
C LYS A 18 10.80 0.65 -5.14
N SER A 19 9.76 1.47 -5.33
CA SER A 19 9.92 2.92 -5.36
C SER A 19 10.31 3.53 -4.01
N PHE A 20 9.93 2.90 -2.88
CA PHE A 20 10.43 3.25 -1.56
C PHE A 20 11.91 2.90 -1.42
N ASP A 21 12.28 1.67 -1.80
CA ASP A 21 13.66 1.18 -1.72
C ASP A 21 14.63 2.05 -2.56
N SER A 22 14.19 2.49 -3.74
CA SER A 22 14.96 3.37 -4.63
C SER A 22 14.81 4.86 -4.32
N ASN A 23 14.11 5.23 -3.25
CA ASN A 23 13.83 6.61 -2.86
C ASN A 23 13.17 7.47 -3.96
N SER A 24 12.45 6.84 -4.91
CA SER A 24 11.88 7.46 -6.11
C SER A 24 10.35 7.50 -6.13
N TYR A 25 9.70 7.39 -4.97
CA TYR A 25 8.26 7.46 -4.86
C TYR A 25 7.77 8.91 -4.94
N GLU A 26 7.42 9.35 -6.15
CA GLU A 26 6.94 10.73 -6.39
C GLU A 26 5.43 10.89 -6.14
N LYS A 27 4.68 9.80 -6.20
CA LYS A 27 3.22 9.77 -6.01
C LYS A 27 2.85 8.83 -4.89
N ILE A 28 1.93 9.25 -4.04
CA ILE A 28 1.40 8.48 -2.90
C ILE A 28 -0.13 8.63 -2.88
N GLY A 29 -0.83 7.62 -2.40
CA GLY A 29 -2.29 7.66 -2.24
C GLY A 29 -3.05 7.43 -3.54
N SER A 30 -4.22 8.04 -3.68
CA SER A 30 -5.12 7.80 -4.83
C SER A 30 -4.52 8.15 -6.20
N GLU A 31 -3.37 8.81 -6.22
CA GLU A 31 -2.63 9.10 -7.45
C GLU A 31 -1.82 7.92 -7.98
N THR A 32 -1.48 6.94 -7.13
CA THR A 32 -0.78 5.73 -7.57
C THR A 32 -1.77 4.74 -8.20
N GLU A 33 -1.27 3.92 -9.13
CA GLU A 33 -2.08 2.86 -9.76
C GLU A 33 -2.62 1.90 -8.68
N PHE A 34 -1.77 1.53 -7.73
CA PHE A 34 -2.18 0.72 -6.59
C PHE A 34 -3.28 1.40 -5.75
N GLY A 35 -3.19 2.71 -5.51
CA GLY A 35 -4.19 3.43 -4.73
C GLY A 35 -5.55 3.52 -5.41
N LYS A 36 -5.57 3.64 -6.74
CA LYS A 36 -6.80 3.55 -7.53
C LYS A 36 -7.43 2.17 -7.44
N GLU A 37 -6.61 1.12 -7.51
CA GLU A 37 -7.08 -0.26 -7.40
C GLU A 37 -7.66 -0.55 -6.01
N VAL A 38 -6.97 -0.14 -4.94
CA VAL A 38 -7.48 -0.27 -3.56
C VAL A 38 -8.82 0.46 -3.40
N ALA A 39 -8.96 1.68 -3.94
CA ALA A 39 -10.21 2.42 -3.89
C ALA A 39 -11.33 1.72 -4.69
N SER A 40 -11.00 1.12 -5.83
CA SER A 40 -11.91 0.33 -6.66
C SER A 40 -12.42 -0.89 -5.89
N ILE A 41 -11.51 -1.73 -5.36
CA ILE A 41 -11.83 -2.91 -4.55
C ILE A 41 -12.70 -2.52 -3.35
N PHE A 42 -12.32 -1.47 -2.62
CA PHE A 42 -13.10 -0.99 -1.49
C PHE A 42 -14.51 -0.54 -1.91
N SER A 43 -14.63 0.13 -3.05
CA SER A 43 -15.92 0.62 -3.56
C SER A 43 -16.89 -0.49 -3.95
N GLU A 44 -16.38 -1.58 -4.54
CA GLU A 44 -17.15 -2.74 -4.96
C GLU A 44 -17.51 -3.65 -3.76
N TYR A 45 -16.59 -3.80 -2.80
CA TYR A 45 -16.75 -4.70 -1.65
C TYR A 45 -16.87 -3.95 -0.31
N LYS A 46 -17.58 -2.81 -0.26
CA LYS A 46 -17.72 -1.98 0.97
C LYS A 46 -18.20 -2.74 2.21
N GLY A 47 -18.94 -3.83 2.04
CA GLY A 47 -19.42 -4.68 3.13
C GLY A 47 -18.38 -5.69 3.64
N ASN A 48 -17.36 -6.00 2.84
CA ASN A 48 -16.37 -7.02 3.15
C ASN A 48 -15.33 -6.48 4.16
N PRO A 49 -15.09 -7.16 5.30
CA PRO A 49 -14.14 -6.72 6.31
C PRO A 49 -12.69 -6.69 5.80
N ASN A 50 -12.32 -7.58 4.89
CA ASN A 50 -10.99 -7.62 4.28
C ASN A 50 -10.79 -6.47 3.29
N ALA A 51 -11.83 -6.05 2.56
CA ALA A 51 -11.77 -4.85 1.71
C ALA A 51 -11.62 -3.56 2.54
N LYS A 52 -12.30 -3.47 3.70
CA LYS A 52 -12.09 -2.39 4.67
C LYS A 52 -10.68 -2.41 5.26
N ASN A 53 -10.17 -3.59 5.60
CA ASN A 53 -8.81 -3.73 6.11
C ASN A 53 -7.78 -3.32 5.06
N LEU A 54 -7.98 -3.69 3.78
CA LEU A 54 -7.12 -3.28 2.68
C LEU A 54 -7.02 -1.76 2.56
N ASP A 55 -8.16 -1.06 2.53
CA ASP A 55 -8.22 0.41 2.51
C ASP A 55 -7.53 1.03 3.75
N PHE A 56 -7.74 0.44 4.92
CA PHE A 56 -7.10 0.89 6.16
C PHE A 56 -5.58 0.73 6.14
N GLN A 57 -5.06 -0.44 5.74
CA GLN A 57 -3.61 -0.66 5.64
C GLN A 57 -3.00 0.25 4.56
N TYR A 58 -3.71 0.48 3.46
CA TYR A 58 -3.23 1.37 2.42
C TYR A 58 -3.17 2.84 2.90
N LYS A 59 -4.14 3.31 3.68
CA LYS A 59 -4.07 4.63 4.32
C LYS A 59 -2.89 4.77 5.28
N LYS A 60 -2.52 3.69 6.00
CA LYS A 60 -1.28 3.69 6.79
C LYS A 60 -0.04 3.81 5.93
N LEU A 61 0.01 3.10 4.81
CA LEU A 61 1.14 3.22 3.86
C LEU A 61 1.30 4.67 3.39
N ILE A 62 0.21 5.38 3.11
CA ILE A 62 0.22 6.80 2.75
C ILE A 62 0.82 7.65 3.87
N GLN A 63 0.42 7.41 5.13
CA GLN A 63 0.94 8.15 6.28
C GLN A 63 2.46 7.95 6.44
N ILE A 64 2.91 6.70 6.44
CA ILE A 64 4.33 6.35 6.51
C ILE A 64 5.09 7.05 5.38
N ALA A 65 4.57 7.01 4.16
CA ALA A 65 5.23 7.63 3.02
C ALA A 65 5.38 9.15 3.16
N ASN A 66 4.38 9.83 3.72
CA ASN A 66 4.47 11.25 4.04
C ASN A 66 5.49 11.51 5.16
N ASP A 67 5.52 10.67 6.19
CA ASP A 67 6.50 10.79 7.29
C ASP A 67 7.93 10.65 6.75
N ILE A 68 8.18 9.70 5.84
CA ILE A 68 9.49 9.55 5.18
C ILE A 68 9.83 10.80 4.34
N GLN A 69 8.88 11.38 3.61
CA GLN A 69 9.12 12.63 2.86
C GLN A 69 9.47 13.78 3.81
N HIS A 70 8.76 13.91 4.93
CA HIS A 70 9.04 14.94 5.92
C HIS A 70 10.44 14.78 6.55
N LEU A 71 10.85 13.54 6.87
CA LEU A 71 12.19 13.26 7.38
C LEU A 71 13.28 13.61 6.36
N LYS A 72 13.07 13.27 5.08
CA LYS A 72 13.98 13.67 4.00
C LYS A 72 14.12 15.18 3.88
N LEU A 73 13.02 15.92 3.97
CA LEU A 73 13.03 17.40 3.92
C LEU A 73 13.72 18.00 5.15
N ALA A 74 13.68 17.33 6.30
CA ALA A 74 14.38 17.73 7.52
C ALA A 74 15.90 17.44 7.47
N ASN A 75 16.40 16.93 6.34
CA ASN A 75 17.81 16.57 6.11
C ASN A 75 18.30 15.45 7.05
N ASP A 76 17.38 14.62 7.56
CA ASP A 76 17.71 13.38 8.23
C ASP A 76 17.96 12.32 7.16
N ALA A 77 19.24 12.03 6.92
CA ALA A 77 19.69 11.25 5.76
C ALA A 77 19.40 9.75 5.88
N THR A 78 18.84 9.29 7.00
CA THR A 78 18.62 7.88 7.27
C THR A 78 17.18 7.66 7.69
N LEU A 79 16.50 6.74 7.01
CA LEU A 79 15.20 6.25 7.44
C LEU A 79 15.39 5.57 8.81
N PRO A 80 14.69 5.98 9.88
CA PRO A 80 14.81 5.30 11.15
C PRO A 80 14.39 3.83 11.04
N ASP A 81 15.12 2.92 11.69
CA ASP A 81 14.86 1.47 11.66
C ASP A 81 13.39 1.13 11.96
N TRP A 82 12.79 1.81 12.95
CA TRP A 82 11.39 1.59 13.33
C TRP A 82 10.40 1.92 12.20
N LEU A 83 10.71 2.90 11.35
CA LEU A 83 9.86 3.33 10.24
C LEU A 83 10.04 2.41 9.03
N GLU A 84 11.25 1.89 8.82
CA GLU A 84 11.53 0.84 7.83
C GLU A 84 10.80 -0.46 8.19
N GLU A 85 10.85 -0.88 9.46
CA GLU A 85 10.12 -2.04 9.98
C GLU A 85 8.61 -1.86 9.83
N GLU A 86 8.08 -0.68 10.14
CA GLU A 86 6.65 -0.39 9.98
C GLU A 86 6.22 -0.43 8.51
N LEU A 87 7.03 0.15 7.62
CA LEU A 87 6.81 0.12 6.17
C LEU A 87 6.72 -1.32 5.65
N GLU A 88 7.69 -2.17 5.99
CA GLU A 88 7.72 -3.58 5.59
C GLU A 88 6.50 -4.34 6.13
N ALA A 89 6.15 -4.11 7.40
CA ALA A 89 5.00 -4.74 8.04
C ALA A 89 3.68 -4.36 7.35
N VAL A 90 3.52 -3.10 6.93
CA VAL A 90 2.34 -2.64 6.20
C VAL A 90 2.29 -3.26 4.80
N PHE A 91 3.39 -3.29 4.05
CA PHE A 91 3.45 -3.97 2.75
C PHE A 91 3.04 -5.44 2.84
N ARG A 92 3.56 -6.17 3.83
CA ARG A 92 3.20 -7.56 4.06
C ARG A 92 1.71 -7.72 4.37
N LYS A 93 1.16 -6.90 5.27
CA LYS A 93 -0.28 -6.95 5.62
C LYS A 93 -1.18 -6.68 4.42
N ILE A 94 -0.81 -5.72 3.56
CA ILE A 94 -1.56 -5.44 2.33
C ILE A 94 -1.52 -6.67 1.42
N LYS A 95 -0.35 -7.27 1.20
CA LYS A 95 -0.18 -8.47 0.36
C LYS A 95 -1.00 -9.65 0.89
N ASP A 96 -0.92 -9.93 2.19
CA ASP A 96 -1.70 -10.98 2.83
C ASP A 96 -3.22 -10.73 2.69
N THR A 97 -3.65 -9.47 2.83
CA THR A 97 -5.07 -9.10 2.66
C THR A 97 -5.54 -9.28 1.21
N LEU A 98 -4.70 -8.96 0.22
CA LEU A 98 -5.01 -9.21 -1.20
C LEU A 98 -5.20 -10.72 -1.47
N ILE A 99 -4.34 -11.57 -0.90
CA ILE A 99 -4.46 -13.04 -1.02
C ILE A 99 -5.75 -13.54 -0.38
N ILE A 100 -6.12 -13.01 0.80
CA ILE A 100 -7.37 -13.37 1.46
C ILE A 100 -8.57 -12.96 0.60
N LEU A 101 -8.58 -11.73 0.08
CA LEU A 101 -9.64 -11.24 -0.80
C LEU A 101 -9.77 -12.05 -2.09
N GLU A 102 -8.65 -12.46 -2.69
CA GLU A 102 -8.63 -13.32 -3.87
C GLU A 102 -9.27 -14.68 -3.62
N ASN A 103 -9.10 -15.24 -2.42
CA ASN A 103 -9.69 -16.53 -2.03
C ASN A 103 -11.16 -16.41 -1.57
N ASP A 104 -11.55 -15.24 -1.05
CA ASP A 104 -12.88 -14.98 -0.50
C ASP A 104 -13.95 -14.61 -1.55
N LEU A 105 -13.55 -14.21 -2.77
CA LEU A 105 -14.39 -13.61 -3.82
C LEU A 105 -14.49 -14.42 -5.11
#